data_AF-A0A1R1PR13-F1
#
_entry.id   AF-A0A1R1PR13-F1
#
_cell.length_a   1.000
_cell.length_b   1.000
_cell.length_c   1.000
_cell.angle_alpha   90.00
_cell.angle_beta   90.00
_cell.angle_gamma   90.00
#
_symmetry.space_group_name_H-M   'P 1'
#
loop_
_entity.id
_entity.type
_entity.pdbx_description
1 polymer ?
#
loop_
_entity_poly.entity_id
_entity_poly.type
_entity_poly.pdbx_seq_one_letter_code
_entity_poly.pdbx_strand_id
1 'polypeptide(L)'
;MGVGQLRQKKVVLNGGIPGSKVVANLYIPERTTATTGVGYDSEQKDDGILRKKINLLFGHANGFHKEHWLPVIKRIFGYDADFLKKGIEINQFIAIDFFHHGDSAGLNKDILVKCDKPGK
;
A
#
# COMPACT_ATOMS: atom_id res chain seq x y z
N MET A 1 22.05 -6.21 11.48
CA MET A 1 20.64 -6.62 11.38
C MET A 1 20.24 -6.50 9.92
N GLY A 2 19.81 -7.58 9.27
CA GLY A 2 19.37 -7.52 7.88
C GLY A 2 18.11 -6.66 7.78
N VAL A 3 18.12 -5.64 6.93
CA VAL A 3 16.89 -4.90 6.60
C VAL A 3 16.02 -5.88 5.83
N GLY A 4 14.83 -6.20 6.34
CA GLY A 4 13.91 -7.09 5.62
C GLY A 4 13.63 -6.56 4.20
N GLN A 5 13.17 -7.43 3.31
CA GLN A 5 12.87 -7.04 1.95
C GLN A 5 11.40 -6.60 1.82
N LEU A 6 11.15 -5.57 1.02
CA LEU A 6 9.79 -5.15 0.66
C LEU A 6 9.54 -5.51 -0.80
N ARG A 7 8.55 -6.37 -1.04
CA ARG A 7 8.07 -6.66 -2.40
C ARG A 7 7.10 -5.59 -2.83
N GLN A 8 7.39 -4.91 -3.94
CA GLN A 8 6.49 -3.93 -4.53
C GLN A 8 5.58 -4.58 -5.58
N LYS A 9 4.28 -4.27 -5.52
CA LYS A 9 3.28 -4.63 -6.54
C LYS A 9 2.46 -3.40 -6.90
N LYS A 10 2.42 -3.04 -8.17
CA LYS A 10 1.50 -2.01 -8.68
C LYS A 10 0.12 -2.63 -8.92
N VAL A 11 -0.94 -1.95 -8.51
CA VAL A 11 -2.33 -2.36 -8.70
C VAL A 11 -3.18 -1.21 -9.21
N VAL A 12 -4.21 -1.54 -9.99
CA VAL A 12 -5.23 -0.59 -10.47
C VAL A 12 -6.54 -0.97 -9.80
N LEU A 13 -7.16 0.02 -9.16
CA LEU A 13 -8.40 -0.10 -8.40
C LEU A 13 -9.50 0.73 -9.06
N ASN A 14 -10.76 0.37 -8.80
CA ASN A 14 -11.88 1.23 -9.15
C ASN A 14 -11.92 2.43 -8.20
N GLY A 15 -11.99 3.63 -8.75
CA GLY A 15 -12.16 4.85 -7.96
C GLY A 15 -13.60 5.03 -7.50
N GLY A 16 -13.81 5.97 -6.57
CA GLY A 16 -15.16 6.28 -6.05
C GLY A 16 -16.08 6.97 -7.07
N ILE A 17 -15.52 7.54 -8.14
CA ILE A 17 -16.29 8.11 -9.25
C ILE A 17 -16.55 6.99 -10.29
N PRO A 18 -17.79 6.80 -10.77
CA PRO A 18 -18.10 5.78 -11.77
C PRO A 18 -17.16 5.84 -12.98
N GLY A 19 -16.56 4.70 -13.32
CA GLY A 19 -15.61 4.58 -14.43
C GLY A 19 -14.18 5.03 -14.11
N SER A 20 -13.95 5.76 -13.01
CA SER A 20 -12.62 6.21 -12.62
C SER A 20 -11.74 5.06 -12.11
N LYS A 21 -10.42 5.23 -12.28
CA LYS A 21 -9.38 4.31 -11.84
C LYS A 21 -8.41 4.98 -10.89
N VAL A 22 -7.86 4.20 -9.98
CA VAL A 22 -6.86 4.65 -9.00
C VAL A 22 -5.70 3.66 -9.03
N VAL A 23 -4.48 4.17 -9.17
CA VAL A 23 -3.26 3.36 -9.17
C VAL A 23 -2.63 3.42 -7.78
N ALA A 24 -2.24 2.26 -7.27
CA ALA A 24 -1.56 2.13 -5.99
C ALA A 24 -0.31 1.25 -6.11
N ASN A 25 0.70 1.57 -5.31
CA ASN A 25 1.84 0.70 -5.05
C ASN A 25 1.60 0.02 -3.69
N LEU A 26 1.51 -1.30 -3.70
CA LEU A 26 1.53 -2.13 -2.51
C LEU A 26 2.97 -2.52 -2.20
N TYR A 27 3.40 -2.33 -0.96
CA TYR A 27 4.67 -2.81 -0.45
C TYR A 27 4.40 -3.85 0.63
N ILE A 28 4.81 -5.09 0.36
CA ILE A 28 4.53 -6.25 1.18
C ILE A 28 5.83 -6.67 1.86
N PRO A 29 5.91 -6.67 3.20
CA PRO A 29 7.03 -7.26 3.93
C PRO A 29 7.28 -8.71 3.53
N GLU A 30 8.46 -9.00 2.99
CA GLU A 30 8.96 -10.36 2.82
C GLU A 30 9.65 -10.75 4.12
N ARG A 31 8.90 -11.41 5.00
CA ARG A 31 9.46 -12.01 6.19
C ARG A 31 10.00 -13.38 5.79
N THR A 32 11.33 -13.49 5.67
CA THR A 32 11.98 -14.79 5.44
C THR A 32 11.59 -15.69 6.60
N THR A 33 10.85 -16.75 6.32
CA THR A 33 10.52 -17.80 7.26
C THR A 33 11.80 -18.55 7.63
N ALA A 34 12.63 -17.96 8.48
CA ALA A 34 13.57 -18.72 9.28
C ALA A 34 12.72 -19.47 10.32
N THR A 35 12.22 -20.64 9.90
CA THR A 35 11.50 -21.62 10.72
C THR A 35 10.11 -21.19 11.19
N THR A 36 9.15 -21.17 10.27
CA THR A 36 7.80 -21.72 10.47
C THR A 36 7.06 -21.60 9.14
N GLY A 37 6.82 -22.72 8.47
CA GLY A 37 5.88 -22.76 7.35
C GLY A 37 4.48 -22.40 7.87
N VAL A 38 3.69 -21.67 7.09
CA VAL A 38 2.55 -22.17 6.30
C VAL A 38 2.12 -21.03 5.37
N GLY A 39 1.51 -21.41 4.24
CA GLY A 39 0.95 -20.51 3.25
C GLY A 39 -0.27 -19.72 3.74
N TYR A 40 -0.65 -18.78 2.88
CA TYR A 40 -1.93 -18.07 2.89
C TYR A 40 -3.08 -19.07 3.10
N ASP A 41 -4.05 -18.68 3.92
CA ASP A 41 -5.31 -19.39 4.15
C ASP A 41 -5.29 -20.48 5.23
N SER A 42 -4.91 -20.15 6.45
CA SER A 42 -5.47 -20.79 7.65
C SER A 42 -5.13 -19.99 8.90
N GLU A 43 -6.03 -20.03 9.88
CA GLU A 43 -5.80 -19.64 11.26
C GLU A 43 -4.50 -20.28 11.77
N GLN A 44 -3.37 -19.57 11.68
CA GLN A 44 -2.12 -20.08 12.22
C GLN A 44 -1.96 -19.65 13.66
N LYS A 45 -1.87 -20.68 14.50
CA LYS A 45 -1.33 -20.63 15.85
C LYS A 45 0.01 -19.89 15.84
N ASP A 46 -0.08 -18.62 16.21
CA ASP A 46 1.02 -17.82 16.75
C ASP A 46 1.66 -18.61 17.91
N ASP A 47 2.82 -18.16 18.35
CA ASP A 47 3.46 -18.33 19.67
C ASP A 47 2.52 -18.13 20.91
N GLY A 48 1.21 -18.25 20.75
CA GLY A 48 0.15 -17.91 21.69
C GLY A 48 -0.20 -16.42 21.67
N ILE A 49 0.56 -15.58 20.95
CA ILE A 49 0.42 -14.13 21.00
C ILE A 49 -0.43 -13.67 19.82
N LEU A 50 -1.72 -13.40 20.05
CA LEU A 50 -2.57 -12.79 19.04
C LEU A 50 -2.01 -11.43 18.61
N ARG A 51 -1.57 -11.31 17.35
CA ARG A 51 -1.08 -10.04 16.78
C ARG A 51 -2.16 -9.31 16.01
N LYS A 52 -2.25 -7.99 16.22
CA LYS A 52 -3.14 -7.10 15.46
C LYS A 52 -2.50 -6.76 14.12
N LYS A 53 -3.03 -7.32 13.04
CA LYS A 53 -2.62 -6.98 11.67
C LYS A 53 -3.17 -5.62 11.25
N ILE A 54 -2.30 -4.77 10.71
CA ILE A 54 -2.67 -3.44 10.20
C ILE A 54 -2.17 -3.23 8.78
N ASN A 55 -2.95 -2.46 8.00
CA ASN A 55 -2.52 -1.93 6.71
C ASN A 55 -2.25 -0.43 6.89
N LEU A 56 -1.16 0.06 6.33
CA LEU A 56 -0.83 1.49 6.37
C LEU A 56 -1.12 2.12 5.00
N LEU A 57 -1.99 3.12 4.97
CA LEU A 57 -2.42 3.81 3.78
C LEU A 57 -1.75 5.19 3.68
N PHE A 58 -1.17 5.51 2.53
CA PHE A 58 -0.46 6.75 2.26
C PHE A 58 -1.09 7.47 1.06
N GLY A 59 -1.79 8.56 1.35
CA GLY A 59 -2.22 9.55 0.36
C GLY A 59 -1.23 10.70 0.27
N HIS A 60 -1.20 11.42 -0.84
CA HIS A 60 -0.32 12.58 -1.03
C HIS A 60 -1.13 13.81 -1.47
N ALA A 61 -0.60 15.00 -1.21
CA ALA A 61 -1.19 16.24 -1.70
C ALA A 61 -0.72 16.57 -3.13
N ASN A 62 -1.21 17.69 -3.66
CA ASN A 62 -0.94 18.16 -5.02
C ASN A 62 0.57 18.30 -5.31
N GLY A 63 0.97 17.99 -6.54
CA GLY A 63 2.36 18.11 -7.00
C GLY A 63 3.27 16.93 -6.62
N PHE A 64 2.74 15.92 -5.92
CA PHE A 64 3.47 14.70 -5.56
C PHE A 64 2.84 13.46 -6.22
N HIS A 65 3.55 12.34 -6.12
CA HIS A 65 3.15 11.02 -6.60
C HIS A 65 3.44 9.95 -5.54
N LYS A 66 2.70 8.84 -5.56
CA LYS A 66 2.80 7.73 -4.60
C LYS A 66 4.22 7.21 -4.33
N GLU A 67 5.15 7.34 -5.28
CA GLU A 67 6.56 6.93 -5.13
C GLU A 67 7.33 7.70 -4.05
N HIS A 68 6.89 8.92 -3.70
CA HIS A 68 7.51 9.74 -2.65
C HIS A 68 7.42 9.09 -1.26
N TRP A 69 6.50 8.16 -1.05
CA TRP A 69 6.36 7.46 0.21
C TRP A 69 7.40 6.36 0.43
N LEU A 70 8.14 5.93 -0.60
CA LEU A 70 9.08 4.81 -0.48
C LEU A 70 10.14 5.00 0.63
N PRO A 71 10.82 6.17 0.76
CA PRO A 71 11.76 6.38 1.86
C PRO A 71 11.10 6.32 3.25
N VAL A 72 9.89 6.85 3.37
CA VAL A 72 9.12 6.83 4.63
C VAL A 72 8.70 5.41 4.98
N ILE A 73 8.20 4.65 4.01
CA ILE A 73 7.82 3.24 4.17
C ILE A 73 9.03 2.40 4.59
N LYS A 74 10.18 2.56 3.92
CA LYS A 74 11.43 1.88 4.33
C LYS A 74 11.83 2.20 5.76
N ARG A 75 11.67 3.47 6.18
CA ARG A 75 11.97 3.89 7.55
C ARG A 75 11.01 3.28 8.56
N ILE A 76 9.70 3.28 8.29
CA ILE A 76 8.69 2.66 9.17
C ILE A 76 8.94 1.15 9.28
N PHE A 77 9.23 0.49 8.16
CA PHE A 77 9.55 -0.92 8.12
C PHE A 77 10.84 -1.27 8.90
N GLY A 78 11.79 -0.34 8.99
CA GLY A 78 12.95 -0.47 9.87
C GLY A 78 12.59 -0.65 11.36
N TYR A 79 11.37 -0.28 11.77
CA TYR A 79 10.84 -0.48 13.12
C TYR A 79 9.88 -1.69 13.23
N ASP A 80 9.80 -2.57 12.22
CA ASP A 80 8.87 -3.74 12.22
C ASP A 80 9.04 -4.58 13.49
N ALA A 81 10.27 -4.85 13.92
CA ALA A 81 10.55 -5.60 15.15
C ALA A 81 9.93 -4.94 16.41
N ASP A 82 9.88 -3.61 16.48
CA ASP A 82 9.30 -2.90 17.61
C ASP A 82 7.76 -2.89 17.56
N PHE A 83 7.17 -2.88 16.36
CA PHE A 83 5.73 -3.12 16.21
C PHE A 83 5.36 -4.53 16.64
N LEU A 84 6.14 -5.54 16.22
CA LEU A 84 5.92 -6.93 16.60
C LEU A 84 5.97 -7.13 18.12
N LYS A 85 6.95 -6.50 18.82
CA LYS A 85 7.01 -6.52 20.30
C LYS A 85 5.77 -5.91 20.97
N LYS A 86 5.08 -5.00 20.29
CA LYS A 86 3.83 -4.38 20.73
C LYS A 86 2.59 -5.17 20.31
N GLY A 87 2.75 -6.37 19.75
CA GLY A 87 1.66 -7.19 19.22
C GLY A 87 1.00 -6.59 17.98
N ILE A 88 1.70 -5.73 17.23
CA ILE A 88 1.22 -5.13 15.98
C ILE A 88 2.02 -5.71 14.84
N GLU A 89 1.32 -6.20 13.83
CA GLU A 89 1.94 -6.71 12.62
C GLU A 89 1.55 -5.82 11.43
N ILE A 90 2.53 -5.21 10.78
CA ILE A 90 2.26 -4.50 9.52
C ILE A 90 2.12 -5.55 8.42
N ASN A 91 0.93 -5.62 7.83
CA ASN A 91 0.59 -6.56 6.76
C ASN A 91 1.05 -6.02 5.40
N GLN A 92 0.79 -4.74 5.12
CA GLN A 92 1.26 -4.08 3.89
C GLN A 92 1.20 -2.56 4.03
N PHE A 93 1.99 -1.88 3.20
CA PHE A 93 1.92 -0.44 2.96
C PHE A 93 1.26 -0.20 1.59
N ILE A 94 0.38 0.79 1.52
CA ILE A 94 -0.42 1.11 0.33
C ILE A 94 -0.20 2.59 0.02
N ALA A 95 0.57 2.90 -1.02
CA ALA A 95 0.73 4.28 -1.50
C ALA A 95 -0.15 4.50 -2.73
N ILE A 96 -1.05 5.49 -2.67
CA ILE A 96 -2.10 5.69 -3.68
C ILE A 96 -1.91 7.02 -4.40
N ASP A 97 -2.06 7.00 -5.73
CA ASP A 97 -2.26 8.20 -6.54
C ASP A 97 -3.75 8.58 -6.55
N PHE A 98 -4.10 9.81 -6.18
CA PHE A 98 -5.45 10.34 -6.39
C PHE A 98 -5.85 10.29 -7.87
N PHE A 99 -7.15 10.20 -8.17
CA PHE A 99 -7.64 9.90 -9.53
C PHE A 99 -7.16 10.89 -10.62
N HIS A 100 -6.87 12.14 -10.25
CA HIS A 100 -6.38 13.20 -11.14
C HIS A 100 -4.87 13.46 -11.02
N HIS A 101 -4.13 12.56 -10.37
CA HIS A 101 -2.67 12.65 -10.20
C HIS A 101 -1.94 11.43 -10.75
N GLY A 102 -0.67 11.62 -11.12
CA GLY A 102 0.27 10.54 -11.44
C GLY A 102 -0.25 9.57 -12.48
N ASP A 103 -0.06 8.27 -12.21
CA ASP A 103 -0.49 7.21 -13.12
C ASP A 103 -2.03 7.17 -13.24
N SER A 104 -2.74 7.51 -12.15
CA SER A 104 -4.21 7.57 -12.16
C SER A 104 -4.73 8.63 -13.12
N ALA A 105 -4.10 9.80 -13.20
CA ALA A 105 -4.49 10.86 -14.13
C ALA A 105 -4.47 10.37 -15.58
N GLY A 106 -3.43 9.61 -15.94
CA GLY A 106 -3.29 9.01 -17.27
C GLY A 106 -4.43 8.04 -17.59
N LEU A 107 -4.84 7.21 -16.63
CA LEU A 107 -5.97 6.28 -16.78
C LEU A 107 -7.33 6.98 -16.83
N ASN A 108 -7.44 8.19 -16.28
CA ASN A 108 -8.70 8.95 -16.19
C ASN A 108 -8.79 10.12 -17.17
N LYS A 109 -7.85 10.26 -18.11
CA LYS A 109 -7.80 11.41 -19.04
C LYS A 109 -9.15 11.74 -19.68
N ASP A 110 -9.92 10.73 -20.09
CA ASP A 110 -11.18 10.92 -20.81
C ASP A 110 -12.32 11.36 -19.87
N ILE A 111 -12.23 11.02 -18.59
CA ILE A 111 -13.17 11.45 -17.55
C ILE A 111 -12.86 12.90 -17.17
N LEU A 112 -11.58 13.23 -17.00
CA LEU A 112 -11.12 14.56 -16.64
C LEU A 112 -11.46 15.58 -17.73
N VAL A 113 -11.22 15.25 -19.00
CA VAL A 113 -11.56 16.12 -20.14
C VAL A 113 -13.07 16.35 -20.28
N LYS A 114 -13.92 15.41 -19.85
CA LYS A 114 -15.38 15.58 -19.85
C LYS A 114 -15.84 16.53 -18.74
N CYS A 115 -15.17 16.55 -17.61
CA CYS A 115 -15.48 17.48 -16.51
C CYS A 115 -15.11 18.94 -16.84
N ASP A 116 -14.11 19.17 -17.71
CA ASP A 116 -13.66 20.52 -18.10
C ASP A 116 -14.54 21.20 -19.16
N LYS A 117 -15.49 20.47 -19.76
CA LYS A 117 -16.45 21.07 -20.68
C LYS A 117 -17.68 21.50 -19.89
N PRO A 118 -17.96 22.81 -19.71
CA PRO A 118 -19.25 23.24 -19.20
C PRO A 118 -20.32 22.63 -20.10
N GLY A 119 -21.36 22.06 -19.49
CA GLY A 119 -22.48 21.46 -20.21
C GLY A 119 -22.94 22.39 -21.32
N LYS A 120 -22.99 21.86 -22.54
CA LYS A 120 -23.69 22.51 -23.65
C LYS A 120 -25.18 22.57 -23.37
#